data_AF-A0A257AU28-F1
#
_entry.id   AF-A0A257AU28-F1
#
_cell.length_a   1.000
_cell.length_b   1.000
_cell.length_c   1.000
_cell.angle_alpha   90.00
_cell.angle_beta   90.00
_cell.angle_gamma   90.00
#
_symmetry.space_group_name_H-M   'P 1'
#
loop_
_entity.id
_entity.type
_entity.pdbx_description
1 polymer ?
#
loop_
_entity_poly.entity_id
_entity_poly.type
_entity_poly.pdbx_seq_one_letter_code
_entity_poly.pdbx_strand_id
1 'polypeptide(L)' 'MLGGSWDKVRALLGGKGAGLGDMTRAGVPVPPGLTVTTEACNAYLAAGGKFPEGMFDQVKEALAEVEKQAGKR' A
#
# COMPACT_ATOMS: atom_id res chain seq x y z
N MET A 1 -14.06 18.53 12.55
CA MET A 1 -13.81 17.10 12.81
C MET A 1 -13.32 16.44 11.51
N LEU A 2 -12.01 16.21 11.36
CA LEU A 2 -11.39 15.61 10.16
C LEU A 2 -11.04 14.11 10.36
N GLY A 3 -11.65 13.43 11.33
CA GLY A 3 -11.31 12.05 11.71
C GLY A 3 -11.78 10.95 10.75
N GLY A 4 -12.74 11.21 9.86
CA GLY A 4 -13.39 10.13 9.09
C GLY A 4 -12.60 9.50 7.95
N SER A 5 -11.56 10.17 7.44
CA SER A 5 -10.82 9.68 6.27
C SER A 5 -9.59 8.85 6.64
N TRP A 6 -8.90 9.20 7.74
CA TRP A 6 -7.62 8.58 8.06
C TRP A 6 -7.76 7.24 8.78
N ASP A 7 -8.80 7.08 9.59
CA ASP A 7 -9.12 5.79 10.20
C ASP A 7 -9.45 4.73 9.15
N LYS A 8 -10.07 5.13 8.04
CA LYS A 8 -10.29 4.24 6.87
C LYS A 8 -8.98 3.84 6.20
N VAL A 9 -8.04 4.77 6.05
CA VAL A 9 -6.70 4.47 5.51
C VAL A 9 -5.95 3.51 6.43
N ARG A 10 -6.05 3.68 7.74
CA ARG A 10 -5.48 2.76 8.75
C ARG A 10 -6.09 1.37 8.66
N ALA A 11 -7.40 1.27 8.47
CA ALA A 11 -8.07 -0.02 8.27
C ALA A 11 -7.63 -0.70 6.95
N LEU A 12 -7.42 0.08 5.89
CA LEU A 12 -7.07 -0.43 4.55
C LEU A 12 -5.58 -0.80 4.41
N LEU A 13 -4.67 -0.02 5.00
CA LEU A 13 -3.22 -0.22 4.87
C LEU A 13 -2.59 -0.95 6.07
N GLY A 14 -3.35 -1.12 7.15
CA GLY A 14 -2.83 -1.56 8.44
C GLY A 14 -2.03 -0.46 9.16
N GLY A 15 -1.75 -0.68 10.45
CA GLY A 15 -1.10 0.32 11.30
C GLY A 15 0.30 0.75 10.83
N LYS A 16 1.09 -0.16 10.26
CA LYS A 16 2.43 0.15 9.72
C LYS A 16 2.37 0.92 8.40
N GLY A 17 1.52 0.48 7.46
CA GLY A 17 1.36 1.13 6.16
C GLY A 17 0.81 2.55 6.31
N ALA A 18 -0.19 2.73 7.17
CA ALA A 18 -0.69 4.06 7.49
C ALA A 18 0.32 4.92 8.24
N GLY A 19 1.13 4.35 9.14
CA GLY A 19 2.23 5.07 9.78
C GLY A 19 3.29 5.57 8.79
N LEU A 20 3.67 4.75 7.81
CA LEU A 20 4.59 5.16 6.74
C LEU A 20 3.96 6.23 5.84
N GLY A 21 2.67 6.12 5.55
CA GLY A 21 1.91 7.15 4.83
C GLY A 21 1.83 8.47 5.60
N ASP A 22 1.64 8.42 6.92
CA ASP A 22 1.65 9.59 7.81
C ASP A 22 3.02 10.30 7.77
N MET A 23 4.11 9.53 7.90
CA MET A 23 5.47 10.08 7.86
C MET A 23 5.81 10.69 6.48
N THR A 24 5.43 10.02 5.39
CA THR A 24 5.61 10.54 4.02
C THR A 24 4.86 11.87 3.84
N ARG A 25 3.59 11.94 4.28
CA ARG A 25 2.77 13.16 4.20
C ARG A 25 3.30 14.30 5.07
N ALA A 26 3.92 13.97 6.20
CA ALA A 26 4.55 14.92 7.09
C ALA A 26 5.91 15.43 6.59
N GLY A 27 6.40 14.94 5.43
CA GLY A 27 7.69 15.33 4.86
C GLY A 27 8.89 14.69 5.56
N VAL A 28 8.68 13.65 6.37
CA VAL A 28 9.77 12.87 6.96
C VAL A 28 10.41 12.05 5.84
N PRO A 29 11.76 12.03 5.73
CA PRO A 29 12.44 11.26 4.71
C PRO A 29 12.33 9.77 5.01
N VAL A 30 11.28 9.14 4.47
CA VAL A 30 11.08 7.70 4.48
C VAL A 30 11.45 7.12 3.11
N PRO A 31 12.08 5.93 3.06
CA PRO A 31 12.37 5.28 1.78
C PRO A 31 11.08 5.02 0.98
N PRO A 32 11.10 5.15 -0.35
CA PRO A 32 9.95 4.85 -1.18
C PRO A 32 9.59 3.37 -1.07
N GLY A 33 8.29 3.07 -1.12
CA GLY A 33 7.75 1.72 -0.98
C GLY A 33 6.27 1.67 -1.33
N LEU A 34 5.73 0.46 -1.31
CA LEU A 34 4.31 0.21 -1.56
C LEU A 34 3.69 -0.59 -0.41
N THR A 35 2.38 -0.44 -0.21
CA THR A 35 1.62 -1.23 0.76
C THR A 35 0.51 -1.96 0.02
N VAL A 36 0.47 -3.28 0.15
CA VAL A 36 -0.65 -4.10 -0.32
C VAL A 36 -1.76 -4.01 0.72
N THR A 37 -2.98 -3.71 0.29
CA THR A 37 -4.10 -3.43 1.18
C THR A 37 -4.59 -4.69 1.93
N THR A 38 -5.29 -4.47 3.03
CA THR A 38 -6.00 -5.53 3.77
C THR A 38 -7.11 -6.15 2.94
N GLU A 39 -7.74 -5.37 2.05
CA GLU A 39 -8.73 -5.87 1.07
C GLU A 39 -8.12 -6.87 0.09
N ALA A 40 -6.91 -6.61 -0.42
CA ALA A 40 -6.21 -7.55 -1.28
C ALA A 40 -5.89 -8.87 -0.56
N CYS A 41 -5.56 -8.82 0.73
CA CYS A 41 -5.40 -10.00 1.57
C CYS A 41 -6.73 -10.78 1.69
N ASN A 42 -7.84 -10.09 1.95
CA ASN A 42 -9.17 -10.72 2.03
C ASN A 42 -9.56 -11.38 0.70
N ALA A 43 -9.29 -10.72 -0.43
CA ALA A 43 -9.57 -11.26 -1.76
C ALA A 43 -8.75 -12.54 -2.04
N TYR A 44 -7.47 -12.56 -1.67
CA TYR A 44 -6.61 -13.74 -1.78
C TYR A 44 -7.12 -14.92 -0.95
N LEU A 45 -7.54 -14.66 0.28
CA LEU A 45 -8.11 -15.69 1.16
C LEU A 45 -9.45 -16.22 0.62
N ALA A 46 -10.34 -15.32 0.15
CA ALA A 46 -11.62 -15.69 -0.44
C ALA A 46 -11.47 -16.50 -1.74
N ALA A 47 -10.40 -16.26 -2.50
CA ALA A 47 -10.05 -17.02 -3.69
C ALA A 47 -9.32 -18.36 -3.39
N GLY A 48 -9.21 -18.76 -2.12
CA GLY A 48 -8.59 -20.03 -1.72
C GLY A 48 -7.07 -20.05 -1.85
N GLY A 49 -6.41 -18.92 -1.61
CA GLY A 49 -4.96 -18.79 -1.75
C GLY A 49 -4.50 -18.55 -3.19
N LYS A 50 -5.40 -18.05 -4.05
CA LYS A 50 -5.07 -17.62 -5.40
C LYS A 50 -5.12 -16.11 -5.47
N PHE A 51 -4.13 -15.51 -6.11
CA PHE A 51 -4.19 -14.07 -6.35
C PHE A 51 -5.30 -13.75 -7.35
N PRO A 52 -6.12 -12.72 -7.09
CA PRO A 52 -7.11 -12.26 -8.05
C PRO A 52 -6.41 -11.78 -9.33
N GLU A 53 -7.12 -11.88 -10.44
CA GLU A 53 -6.63 -11.45 -11.75
C GLU A 53 -6.21 -9.97 -11.72
N GLY A 54 -5.08 -9.64 -12.34
CA GLY A 54 -4.54 -8.28 -12.38
C GLY A 54 -3.83 -7.80 -11.10
N MET A 55 -3.92 -8.53 -9.97
CA MET A 55 -3.21 -8.13 -8.74
C MET A 55 -1.69 -8.03 -8.95
N PHE A 56 -1.12 -9.00 -9.66
CA PHE A 56 0.32 -8.99 -9.93
C PHE A 56 0.74 -7.83 -10.82
N ASP A 57 -0.12 -7.41 -11.74
CA ASP A 57 0.17 -6.29 -12.63
C ASP A 57 0.10 -4.96 -11.88
N GLN A 58 -0.86 -4.79 -10.98
CA GLN A 58 -0.90 -3.66 -10.05
C GLN A 58 0.35 -3.58 -9.17
N VAL A 59 0.85 -4.72 -8.67
CA VAL A 59 2.09 -4.77 -7.88
C VAL A 59 3.30 -4.38 -8.73
N LYS A 60 3.40 -4.85 -9.97
CA LYS A 60 4.50 -4.48 -10.89
C LYS A 60 4.47 -3.00 -11.24
N GLU A 61 3.31 -2.44 -11.53
CA GLU A 61 3.15 -1.01 -11.82
C GLU A 61 3.57 -0.15 -10.62
N ALA A 62 3.11 -0.52 -9.42
CA ALA A 62 3.51 0.16 -8.18
C ALA A 62 5.01 0.01 -7.90
N LEU A 63 5.59 -1.17 -8.15
CA LEU A 63 7.02 -1.42 -7.98
C LEU A 63 7.86 -0.57 -8.94
N ALA A 64 7.46 -0.45 -10.20
CA ALA A 64 8.15 0.40 -11.17
C ALA A 64 8.19 1.88 -10.74
N GLU A 65 7.13 2.37 -10.11
CA GLU A 65 7.09 3.72 -9.54
C GLU A 65 8.00 3.84 -8.29
N VAL A 66 8.04 2.82 -7.42
CA VAL A 66 8.97 2.76 -6.29
C VAL A 66 10.42 2.75 -6.76
N GLU A 67 10.75 1.97 -7.81
CA GLU A 67 12.09 1.89 -8.39
C GLU A 67 12.52 3.24 -8.96
N LYS A 68 11.64 3.90 -9.72
CA LYS A 68 11.86 5.25 -10.24
C LYS A 68 12.12 6.27 -9.13
N GLN A 69 11.35 6.23 -8.04
CA GLN A 69 11.56 7.11 -6.88
C GLN A 69 12.85 6.78 -6.11
N ALA A 70 13.25 5.50 -6.09
CA ALA A 70 14.49 5.04 -5.48
C ALA A 70 15.74 5.29 -6.34
N GLY A 71 15.56 5.75 -7.59
CA GLY A 71 16.66 5.91 -8.57
C GLY A 71 17.25 4.58 -9.03
N LYS A 72 16.48 3.50 -8.99
CA LYS A 72 16.89 2.13 -9.36
C LYS A 72 16.15 1.66 -10.62
N ARG A 73 16.73 0.67 -11.30
CA ARG A 73 16.24 -0.01 -12.50
C ARG A 73 16.52 -1.50 -12.40
#